data_AF-A0A0F9YVI7-F1
#
_entry.id   AF-A0A0F9YVI7-F1
#
_cell.length_a   1.000
_cell.length_b   1.000
_cell.length_c   1.000
_cell.angle_alpha   90.00
_cell.angle_beta   90.00
_cell.angle_gamma   90.00
#
_symmetry.space_group_name_H-M   'P 1'
#
loop_
_entity.id
_entity.type
_entity.pdbx_description
1 polymer ?
#
loop_
_entity_poly.entity_id
_entity_poly.type
_entity_poly.pdbx_seq_one_letter_code
_entity_poly.pdbx_strand_id
1 'polypeptide(L)'
;MIVAMKNQFHLKVFFLNFKTLGTSLIECLVFLAAVSIFSIILFRSYSLIQSRFKECGIASNRISTLLTAITVLERDLYAAPFEISQWSQQSSGEYVFKLKDVDICWEKQGDSVFRIYGQFDRKNHKWLKRKRDPIMNNVESFLLNIDKQEDPLFVEIVKSVNFKIKSKNMDIDRLVALRNRIIYV
;
A
#
# COMPACT_ATOMS: atom_id res chain seq x y z
N MET A 1 -25.15 78.15 37.07
CA MET A 1 -23.83 77.83 36.46
C MET A 1 -23.34 76.43 36.80
N ILE A 2 -23.43 75.97 38.06
CA ILE A 2 -22.93 74.65 38.52
C ILE A 2 -23.66 73.44 37.89
N VAL A 3 -24.97 73.53 37.64
CA VAL A 3 -25.77 72.44 37.03
C VAL A 3 -25.39 72.17 35.57
N ALA A 4 -25.01 73.21 34.80
CA ALA A 4 -24.60 73.08 33.41
C ALA A 4 -23.23 72.37 33.27
N MET A 5 -22.30 72.63 34.20
CA MET A 5 -21.00 71.96 34.23
C MET A 5 -21.10 70.47 34.62
N LYS A 6 -22.04 70.11 35.50
CA LYS A 6 -22.28 68.73 35.92
C LYS A 6 -22.83 67.87 34.77
N ASN A 7 -23.74 68.43 33.95
CA ASN A 7 -24.27 67.75 32.76
C ASN A 7 -23.23 67.58 31.64
N GLN A 8 -22.34 68.55 31.42
CA GLN A 8 -21.24 68.41 30.45
C GLN A 8 -20.22 67.33 30.85
N PHE A 9 -19.96 67.17 32.15
CA PHE A 9 -19.04 66.15 32.65
C PHE A 9 -19.60 64.73 32.48
N HIS A 10 -20.88 64.52 32.81
CA HIS A 10 -21.55 63.24 32.58
C HIS A 10 -21.62 62.86 31.09
N LEU A 11 -21.87 63.82 30.19
CA LEU A 11 -21.85 63.58 28.74
C LEU A 11 -20.45 63.21 28.24
N LYS A 12 -19.39 63.87 28.72
CA LYS A 12 -18.01 63.52 28.35
C LYS A 12 -17.61 62.12 28.84
N VAL A 13 -17.95 61.76 30.07
CA VAL A 13 -17.68 60.42 30.63
C VAL A 13 -18.48 59.35 29.88
N PHE A 14 -19.75 59.63 29.53
CA PHE A 14 -20.57 58.72 28.74
C PHE A 14 -19.98 58.50 27.33
N PHE A 15 -19.56 59.58 26.64
CA PHE A 15 -18.91 59.47 25.34
C PHE A 15 -17.54 58.78 25.39
N LEU A 16 -16.76 58.98 26.46
CA LEU A 16 -15.50 58.27 26.65
C LEU A 16 -15.73 56.77 26.85
N ASN A 17 -16.68 56.40 27.71
CA ASN A 17 -17.04 55.02 27.97
C ASN A 17 -17.65 54.34 26.73
N PHE A 18 -18.45 55.06 25.94
CA PHE A 18 -19.00 54.53 24.68
C PHE A 18 -17.91 54.31 23.62
N LYS A 19 -16.91 55.20 23.56
CA LYS A 19 -15.75 55.04 22.69
C LYS A 19 -14.92 53.81 23.05
N THR A 20 -14.67 53.58 24.34
CA THR A 20 -13.86 52.45 24.82
C THR A 20 -14.59 51.11 24.70
N LEU A 21 -15.92 51.09 24.91
CA LEU A 21 -16.77 49.91 24.64
C LEU A 21 -16.86 49.61 23.14
N GLY A 22 -16.97 50.63 22.28
CA GLY A 22 -17.01 50.48 20.83
C GLY A 22 -15.70 49.95 20.24
N THR A 23 -14.54 50.41 20.73
CA THR A 23 -13.22 49.89 20.31
C THR A 23 -13.00 48.45 20.78
N SER A 24 -13.42 48.12 22.00
CA SER A 24 -13.37 46.75 22.54
C SER A 24 -14.18 45.75 21.70
N LEU A 25 -15.37 46.15 21.22
CA LEU A 25 -16.20 45.30 20.37
C LEU A 25 -15.57 45.08 19.00
N ILE A 26 -15.01 46.14 18.40
CA ILE A 26 -14.32 46.07 17.10
C ILE A 26 -13.08 45.19 17.20
N GLU A 27 -12.26 45.35 18.24
CA GLU A 27 -11.11 44.48 18.50
C GLU A 27 -11.52 43.01 18.64
N CYS A 28 -12.63 42.74 19.33
CA CYS A 28 -13.16 41.39 19.48
C CYS A 28 -13.64 40.79 18.15
N LEU A 29 -14.30 41.59 17.29
CA LEU A 29 -14.71 41.17 15.94
C LEU A 29 -13.51 40.93 15.02
N VAL A 30 -12.49 41.78 15.08
CA VAL A 30 -11.24 41.59 14.31
C VAL A 30 -10.51 40.35 14.78
N PHE A 31 -10.46 40.10 16.09
CA PHE A 31 -9.88 38.88 16.65
C PHE A 31 -10.65 37.63 16.22
N LEU A 32 -11.99 37.64 16.29
CA LEU A 32 -12.83 36.53 15.82
C LEU A 32 -12.66 36.28 14.32
N ALA A 33 -12.56 37.34 13.50
CA ALA A 33 -12.30 37.21 12.07
C ALA A 33 -10.93 36.59 11.81
N ALA A 34 -9.89 37.04 12.52
CA ALA A 34 -8.54 36.48 12.42
C ALA A 34 -8.52 35.00 12.81
N VAL A 35 -9.10 34.64 13.96
CA VAL A 35 -9.20 33.24 14.43
C VAL A 35 -9.95 32.38 13.42
N SER A 36 -11.06 32.87 12.87
CA SER A 36 -11.85 32.14 11.86
C SER A 36 -11.04 31.86 10.60
N ILE A 37 -10.29 32.85 10.10
CA ILE A 37 -9.40 32.69 8.94
C ILE A 37 -8.30 31.67 9.23
N PHE A 38 -7.66 31.77 10.39
CA PHE A 38 -6.64 30.81 10.82
C PHE A 38 -7.21 29.40 10.96
N SER A 39 -8.39 29.24 11.55
CA SER A 39 -9.07 27.94 11.68
C SER A 39 -9.39 27.31 10.32
N ILE A 40 -9.84 28.10 9.33
CA ILE A 40 -10.10 27.60 7.97
C ILE A 40 -8.82 27.09 7.30
N ILE A 41 -7.73 27.84 7.43
CA ILE A 41 -6.41 27.45 6.87
C ILE A 41 -5.92 26.17 7.54
N LEU A 42 -5.97 26.09 8.87
CA LEU A 42 -5.56 24.92 9.63
C LEU A 42 -6.41 23.70 9.28
N PHE A 43 -7.73 23.85 9.15
CA PHE A 43 -8.62 22.75 8.80
C PHE A 43 -8.33 22.19 7.40
N ARG A 44 -8.07 23.06 6.41
CA ARG A 44 -7.68 22.62 5.06
C ARG A 44 -6.36 21.87 5.07
N SER A 45 -5.36 22.39 5.78
CA SER A 45 -4.05 21.73 5.93
C SER A 45 -4.19 20.38 6.62
N TYR A 46 -4.98 20.30 7.69
CA TYR A 46 -5.25 19.05 8.40
C TYR A 46 -5.94 18.02 7.50
N SER A 47 -6.97 18.43 6.75
CA SER A 47 -7.68 17.53 5.82
C SER A 47 -6.75 16.99 4.73
N LEU A 48 -5.84 17.82 4.21
CA LEU A 48 -4.87 17.40 3.20
C LEU A 48 -3.83 16.45 3.79
N ILE A 49 -3.34 16.72 4.99
CA ILE A 49 -2.42 15.81 5.69
C ILE A 49 -3.10 14.46 5.96
N GLN A 50 -4.35 14.47 6.42
CA GLN A 50 -5.10 13.26 6.70
C GLN A 50 -5.33 12.40 5.45
N SER A 51 -5.62 13.01 4.30
CA SER A 51 -5.76 12.24 3.05
C SER A 51 -4.42 11.61 2.64
N ARG A 52 -3.31 12.35 2.75
CA ARG A 52 -1.97 11.83 2.47
C ARG A 52 -1.57 10.68 3.40
N PHE A 53 -1.88 10.78 4.69
CA PHE A 53 -1.62 9.66 5.63
C PHE A 53 -2.41 8.40 5.26
N LYS A 54 -3.67 8.55 4.84
CA LYS A 54 -4.47 7.41 4.36
C LYS A 54 -3.87 6.79 3.10
N GLU A 55 -3.46 7.61 2.13
CA GLU A 55 -2.78 7.14 0.91
C GLU A 55 -1.48 6.39 1.23
N CYS A 56 -0.63 6.96 2.10
CA CYS A 56 0.60 6.32 2.55
C CYS A 56 0.35 5.01 3.29
N GLY A 57 -0.68 4.94 4.15
CA GLY A 57 -1.06 3.71 4.84
C GLY A 57 -1.47 2.60 3.88
N ILE A 58 -2.26 2.93 2.86
CA ILE A 58 -2.66 1.97 1.80
C ILE A 58 -1.43 1.49 1.02
N ALA A 59 -0.54 2.41 0.66
CA ALA A 59 0.69 2.11 -0.07
C ALA A 59 1.64 1.21 0.72
N SER A 60 1.86 1.54 1.99
CA SER A 60 2.69 0.77 2.91
C SER A 60 2.17 -0.66 3.07
N ASN A 61 0.85 -0.82 3.25
CA ASN A 61 0.24 -2.14 3.31
C ASN A 61 0.43 -2.93 2.00
N ARG A 62 0.24 -2.29 0.84
CA ARG A 62 0.48 -2.92 -0.48
C ARG A 62 1.92 -3.40 -0.63
N ILE A 63 2.90 -2.56 -0.28
CA ILE A 63 4.33 -2.92 -0.34
C ILE A 63 4.63 -4.08 0.63
N SER A 64 4.11 -4.04 1.85
CA SER A 64 4.28 -5.12 2.83
C SER A 64 3.70 -6.45 2.32
N THR A 65 2.52 -6.44 1.71
CA THR A 65 1.92 -7.65 1.11
C THR A 65 2.73 -8.16 -0.08
N LEU A 66 3.28 -7.28 -0.92
CA LEU A 66 4.16 -7.65 -2.03
C LEU A 66 5.44 -8.31 -1.52
N LEU A 67 6.11 -7.69 -0.55
CA LEU A 67 7.33 -8.24 0.05
C LEU A 67 7.07 -9.62 0.66
N THR A 68 5.96 -9.77 1.39
CA THR A 68 5.55 -11.06 1.95
C THR A 68 5.34 -12.10 0.84
N ALA A 69 4.65 -11.74 -0.25
CA ALA A 69 4.43 -12.62 -1.39
C ALA A 69 5.75 -13.09 -2.02
N ILE A 70 6.69 -12.15 -2.24
CA ILE A 70 8.02 -12.42 -2.79
C ILE A 70 8.79 -13.36 -1.86
N THR A 71 8.84 -13.07 -0.55
CA THR A 71 9.57 -13.91 0.41
C THR A 71 9.01 -15.33 0.50
N VAL A 72 7.70 -15.50 0.49
CA VAL A 72 7.08 -16.84 0.51
C VAL A 72 7.36 -17.59 -0.78
N LEU A 73 7.26 -16.92 -1.93
CA LEU A 73 7.59 -17.52 -3.22
C LEU A 73 9.06 -17.91 -3.29
N GLU A 74 9.96 -17.02 -2.90
CA GLU A 74 11.41 -17.27 -2.86
C GLU A 74 11.73 -18.49 -2.00
N ARG A 75 11.13 -18.58 -0.80
CA ARG A 75 11.27 -19.77 0.07
C ARG A 75 10.77 -21.04 -0.61
N ASP A 76 9.62 -21.00 -1.27
CA ASP A 76 9.07 -22.16 -1.96
C ASP A 76 9.96 -22.57 -3.14
N LEU A 77 10.50 -21.61 -3.89
CA LEU A 77 11.41 -21.86 -5.02
C LEU A 77 12.76 -22.41 -4.55
N TYR A 78 13.33 -21.91 -3.45
CA TYR A 78 14.57 -22.43 -2.87
C TYR A 78 14.44 -23.88 -2.42
N ALA A 79 13.26 -24.26 -1.95
CA ALA A 79 13.00 -25.61 -1.48
C ALA A 79 12.43 -26.53 -2.58
N ALA A 80 12.19 -25.97 -3.78
CA ALA A 80 11.70 -26.71 -4.91
C ALA A 80 12.79 -27.65 -5.46
N PRO A 81 12.38 -28.76 -6.10
CA PRO A 81 13.34 -29.70 -6.67
C PRO A 81 14.10 -29.08 -7.85
N PHE A 82 15.40 -29.36 -7.93
CA PHE A 82 16.28 -28.90 -9.00
C PHE A 82 15.98 -29.54 -10.38
N GLU A 83 15.33 -30.71 -10.38
CA GLU A 83 15.02 -31.44 -11.61
C GLU A 83 13.68 -31.00 -12.20
N ILE A 84 13.69 -30.55 -13.45
CA ILE A 84 12.47 -30.10 -14.14
C ILE A 84 11.44 -31.22 -14.37
N SER A 85 11.88 -32.49 -14.39
CA SER A 85 11.00 -33.67 -14.45
C SER A 85 10.03 -33.73 -13.27
N GLN A 86 10.38 -33.08 -12.15
CA GLN A 86 9.57 -33.03 -10.94
C GLN A 86 8.60 -31.84 -10.93
N TRP A 87 8.61 -31.02 -11.98
CA TRP A 87 7.69 -29.91 -12.20
C TRP A 87 6.65 -30.31 -13.25
N SER A 88 5.38 -30.03 -12.95
CA SER A 88 4.27 -30.25 -13.87
C SER A 88 3.64 -28.91 -14.23
N GLN A 89 3.68 -28.55 -15.51
CA GLN A 89 3.02 -27.35 -16.00
C GLN A 89 1.51 -27.62 -16.13
N GLN A 90 0.68 -26.82 -15.45
CA GLN A 90 -0.79 -26.89 -15.57
C GLN A 90 -1.28 -25.96 -16.69
N SER A 91 -0.76 -24.74 -16.73
CA SER A 91 -1.15 -23.71 -17.69
C SER A 91 0.01 -22.73 -17.93
N SER A 92 -0.22 -21.67 -18.70
CA SER A 92 0.82 -20.67 -18.96
C SER A 92 1.19 -19.93 -17.67
N GLY A 93 2.41 -20.14 -17.16
CA GLY A 93 2.90 -19.51 -15.93
C GLY A 93 2.50 -20.23 -14.63
N GLU A 94 1.78 -21.35 -14.70
CA GLU A 94 1.41 -22.16 -13.53
C GLU A 94 2.17 -23.48 -13.52
N TYR A 95 3.03 -23.62 -12.52
CA TYR A 95 3.82 -24.82 -12.33
C TYR A 95 3.56 -25.42 -10.96
N VAL A 96 3.39 -26.75 -10.96
CA VAL A 96 3.23 -27.57 -9.77
C VAL A 96 4.53 -28.30 -9.51
N PHE A 97 5.09 -28.17 -8.32
CA PHE A 97 6.26 -28.92 -7.89
C PHE A 97 6.07 -29.49 -6.49
N LYS A 98 6.79 -30.56 -6.16
CA LYS A 98 6.64 -31.24 -4.87
C LYS A 98 7.66 -30.71 -3.88
N LEU A 99 7.17 -30.25 -2.74
CA LEU A 99 7.95 -29.87 -1.58
C LEU A 99 7.74 -30.90 -0.48
N LYS A 100 8.73 -31.78 -0.26
CA LYS A 100 8.66 -32.90 0.69
C LYS A 100 7.40 -33.76 0.45
N ASP A 101 6.35 -33.58 1.24
CA ASP A 101 5.11 -34.36 1.20
C ASP A 101 3.91 -33.62 0.59
N VAL A 102 4.13 -32.39 0.09
CA VAL A 102 3.05 -31.52 -0.39
C VAL A 102 3.42 -30.94 -1.76
N ASP A 103 2.51 -31.02 -2.71
CA ASP A 103 2.61 -30.33 -4.00
C ASP A 103 2.20 -28.87 -3.84
N ILE A 104 2.98 -27.96 -4.41
CA ILE A 104 2.79 -26.50 -4.36
C ILE A 104 2.60 -25.99 -5.77
N CYS A 105 1.71 -25.01 -5.91
CA CYS A 105 1.51 -24.24 -7.13
C CYS A 105 1.17 -22.80 -6.78
N TRP A 106 1.57 -21.88 -7.65
CA TRP A 106 1.15 -20.48 -7.57
C TRP A 106 0.25 -20.18 -8.76
N GLU A 107 -0.93 -19.63 -8.49
CA GLU A 107 -1.95 -19.34 -9.50
C GLU A 107 -2.46 -17.92 -9.30
N LYS A 108 -2.70 -17.22 -10.41
CA LYS A 108 -3.44 -15.97 -10.42
C LYS A 108 -4.87 -16.22 -10.85
N GLN A 109 -5.82 -15.88 -9.99
CA GLN A 109 -7.23 -15.92 -10.32
C GLN A 109 -7.84 -14.52 -10.14
N GLY A 110 -8.29 -13.92 -11.24
CA GLY A 110 -8.76 -12.54 -11.25
C GLY A 110 -7.64 -11.57 -10.86
N ASP A 111 -7.85 -10.85 -9.77
CA ASP A 111 -6.91 -9.85 -9.24
C ASP A 111 -6.11 -10.37 -8.04
N SER A 112 -6.19 -11.66 -7.74
CA SER A 112 -5.54 -12.25 -6.57
C SER A 112 -4.57 -13.36 -6.97
N VAL A 113 -3.46 -13.44 -6.24
CA VAL A 113 -2.48 -14.52 -6.34
C VAL A 113 -2.66 -15.44 -5.14
N PHE A 114 -2.77 -16.73 -5.45
CA PHE A 114 -2.98 -17.79 -4.48
C PHE A 114 -1.78 -18.72 -4.48
N ARG A 115 -1.40 -19.13 -3.27
CA ARG A 115 -0.53 -20.27 -3.07
C ARG A 115 -1.42 -21.49 -2.84
N ILE A 116 -1.37 -22.42 -3.77
CA ILE A 116 -2.07 -23.69 -3.72
C ILE A 116 -1.12 -24.73 -3.15
N TYR A 117 -1.61 -25.55 -2.23
CA TYR A 117 -0.84 -26.67 -1.72
C TYR A 117 -1.75 -27.87 -1.43
N GLY A 118 -1.22 -29.07 -1.60
CA GLY A 118 -1.95 -30.30 -1.35
C GLY A 118 -1.34 -31.51 -2.04
N GLN A 119 -2.19 -32.39 -2.56
CA GLN A 119 -1.78 -33.59 -3.28
C GLN A 119 -2.20 -33.47 -4.73
N PHE A 120 -1.21 -33.52 -5.63
CA PHE A 120 -1.40 -33.39 -7.06
C PHE A 120 -1.09 -34.71 -7.77
N ASP A 121 -2.07 -35.22 -8.50
CA ASP A 121 -1.87 -36.37 -9.38
C ASP A 121 -1.24 -35.91 -10.69
N ARG A 122 0.07 -36.15 -10.81
CA ARG A 122 0.86 -35.80 -11.99
C ARG A 122 0.50 -36.61 -13.23
N LYS A 123 -0.07 -37.82 -13.09
CA LYS A 123 -0.45 -38.66 -14.23
C LYS A 123 -1.71 -38.12 -14.91
N ASN A 124 -2.67 -37.69 -14.09
CA ASN A 124 -3.96 -37.18 -14.57
C ASN A 124 -4.02 -35.65 -14.62
N HIS A 125 -2.94 -34.96 -14.25
CA HIS A 125 -2.83 -33.50 -14.14
C HIS A 125 -3.98 -32.86 -13.33
N LYS A 126 -4.31 -33.48 -12.18
CA LYS A 126 -5.44 -33.05 -11.33
C LYS A 126 -5.07 -33.00 -9.86
N TRP A 127 -5.63 -32.02 -9.16
CA TRP A 127 -5.54 -31.95 -7.70
C TRP A 127 -6.45 -32.99 -7.06
N LEU A 128 -5.88 -33.89 -6.26
CA LEU A 128 -6.64 -34.84 -5.44
C LEU A 128 -7.15 -34.15 -4.17
N LYS A 129 -6.29 -33.33 -3.55
CA LYS A 129 -6.62 -32.46 -2.43
C LYS A 129 -5.94 -31.13 -2.67
N ARG A 130 -6.67 -30.02 -2.59
CA ARG A 130 -6.09 -28.67 -2.70
C ARG A 130 -6.61 -27.76 -1.60
N LYS A 131 -5.70 -27.02 -0.98
CA LYS A 131 -5.97 -25.83 -0.18
C LYS A 131 -5.42 -24.63 -0.94
N ARG A 132 -6.08 -23.48 -0.81
CA ARG A 132 -5.71 -22.24 -1.49
C ARG A 132 -5.60 -21.16 -0.43
N ASP A 133 -4.39 -20.64 -0.26
CA ASP A 133 -4.15 -19.51 0.63
C ASP A 133 -4.01 -18.24 -0.23
N PRO A 134 -4.82 -17.21 0.00
CA PRO A 134 -4.64 -15.92 -0.66
C PRO A 134 -3.37 -15.27 -0.15
N ILE A 135 -2.44 -14.98 -1.05
CA ILE A 135 -1.17 -14.34 -0.70
C ILE A 135 -1.24 -12.84 -0.97
N MET A 136 -1.83 -12.44 -2.10
CA MET A 136 -1.85 -11.05 -2.52
C MET A 136 -3.09 -10.74 -3.35
N ASN A 137 -3.58 -9.50 -3.25
CA ASN A 137 -4.71 -8.96 -4.01
C ASN A 137 -4.26 -7.76 -4.85
N ASN A 138 -5.09 -7.36 -5.82
CA ASN A 138 -4.83 -6.27 -6.78
C ASN A 138 -3.63 -6.51 -7.70
N VAL A 139 -3.39 -7.76 -8.09
CA VAL A 139 -2.34 -8.14 -9.04
C VAL A 139 -2.89 -8.07 -10.46
N GLU A 140 -2.24 -7.28 -11.32
CA GLU A 140 -2.55 -7.15 -12.74
C GLU A 140 -2.07 -8.38 -13.53
N SER A 141 -0.82 -8.78 -13.32
CA SER A 141 -0.24 -10.01 -13.89
C SER A 141 0.73 -10.67 -12.92
N PHE A 142 0.75 -12.00 -12.98
CA PHE A 142 1.71 -12.85 -12.31
C PHE A 142 2.16 -13.90 -13.32
N LEU A 143 3.45 -13.94 -13.62
CA LEU A 143 4.02 -14.90 -14.55
C LEU A 143 5.32 -15.46 -13.97
N LEU A 144 5.34 -16.78 -13.79
CA LEU A 144 6.55 -17.52 -13.47
C LEU A 144 7.15 -18.03 -14.77
N ASN A 145 8.27 -17.45 -15.19
CA ASN A 145 9.00 -17.90 -16.38
C ASN A 145 10.10 -18.87 -15.98
N ILE A 146 9.95 -20.12 -16.39
CA ILE A 146 10.92 -21.18 -16.17
C ILE A 146 11.72 -21.37 -17.45
N ASP A 147 13.05 -21.22 -17.40
CA ASP A 147 13.90 -21.55 -18.55
C ASP A 147 14.23 -23.03 -18.51
N LYS A 148 14.17 -23.68 -19.68
CA LYS A 148 14.63 -25.05 -19.84
C LYS A 148 16.01 -24.98 -20.46
N GLN A 149 17.05 -24.83 -19.65
CA GLN A 149 18.40 -25.03 -20.18
C GLN A 149 18.59 -26.51 -20.55
N GLU A 150 19.19 -26.74 -21.71
CA GLU A 150 19.37 -28.07 -22.31
C GLU A 150 20.45 -28.92 -21.60
N ASP A 151 21.07 -28.42 -20.53
CA ASP A 151 22.09 -29.14 -19.77
C ASP A 151 21.45 -30.09 -18.73
N PRO A 152 21.76 -31.39 -18.72
CA PRO A 152 21.00 -32.41 -18.00
C PRO A 152 21.26 -32.48 -16.49
N LEU A 153 22.17 -31.66 -15.94
CA LEU A 153 22.65 -31.83 -14.56
C LEU A 153 22.24 -30.72 -13.58
N PHE A 154 22.09 -29.48 -14.03
CA PHE A 154 21.71 -28.36 -13.15
C PHE A 154 20.96 -27.29 -13.92
N VAL A 155 19.76 -26.93 -13.44
CA VAL A 155 18.91 -25.94 -14.09
C VAL A 155 18.77 -24.75 -13.16
N GLU A 156 19.13 -23.56 -13.63
CA GLU A 156 18.62 -22.32 -13.05
C GLU A 156 17.15 -22.18 -13.47
N ILE A 157 16.26 -22.88 -12.75
CA ILE A 157 14.89 -23.18 -13.20
C ILE A 157 14.09 -21.90 -13.44
N VAL A 158 14.19 -20.90 -12.57
CA VAL A 158 13.35 -19.69 -12.67
C VAL A 158 14.16 -18.55 -13.29
N LYS A 159 13.85 -18.22 -14.55
CA LYS A 159 14.45 -17.10 -15.28
C LYS A 159 13.99 -15.77 -14.72
N SER A 160 12.68 -15.62 -14.55
CA SER A 160 12.09 -14.42 -13.99
C SER A 160 10.74 -14.72 -13.35
N VAL A 161 10.44 -13.96 -12.29
CA VAL A 161 9.10 -13.86 -11.73
C VAL A 161 8.63 -12.44 -11.99
N ASN A 162 7.56 -12.30 -12.77
CA ASN A 162 6.97 -11.00 -13.05
C ASN A 162 5.71 -10.81 -12.21
N PHE A 163 5.77 -9.87 -11.28
CA PHE A 163 4.59 -9.34 -10.58
C PHE A 163 4.27 -7.95 -11.11
N LYS A 164 3.07 -7.76 -11.64
CA LYS A 164 2.55 -6.42 -11.96
C LYS A 164 1.33 -6.15 -11.08
N ILE A 165 1.33 -5.04 -10.37
CA ILE A 165 0.24 -4.64 -9.47
C ILE A 165 -0.65 -3.62 -10.18
N LYS A 166 -1.98 -3.74 -10.06
CA LYS A 166 -2.91 -2.73 -10.54
C LYS A 166 -2.72 -1.43 -9.76
N SER A 167 -1.90 -0.54 -10.30
CA SER A 167 -1.74 0.82 -9.79
C SER A 167 -2.69 1.76 -10.53
N LYS A 168 -3.56 2.45 -9.78
CA LYS A 168 -4.40 3.53 -10.33
C LYS A 168 -3.89 4.94 -10.00
N ASN A 169 -2.72 5.09 -9.36
CA ASN A 169 -2.01 6.38 -9.13
C ASN A 169 -0.80 6.21 -8.19
N MET A 170 0.08 5.26 -8.47
CA MET A 170 1.31 5.11 -7.72
C MET A 170 2.39 4.56 -8.66
N ASP A 171 3.28 5.45 -9.07
CA ASP A 171 4.58 5.09 -9.64
C ASP A 171 5.38 4.34 -8.56
N ILE A 172 5.21 3.01 -8.54
CA ILE A 172 6.03 2.09 -7.75
C ILE A 172 7.07 1.45 -8.69
N ASP A 173 7.54 2.20 -9.70
CA ASP A 173 8.58 1.77 -10.64
C ASP A 173 9.99 1.73 -10.01
N ARG A 174 10.11 1.87 -8.68
CA ARG A 174 11.40 1.88 -7.95
C ARG A 174 11.63 0.74 -6.96
N LEU A 175 10.75 -0.25 -6.84
CA LEU A 175 10.92 -1.33 -5.85
C LEU A 175 11.23 -2.73 -6.41
N VAL A 176 11.37 -2.88 -7.73
CA VAL A 176 11.78 -4.16 -8.35
C VAL A 176 13.21 -4.06 -8.88
N ALA A 177 14.16 -3.91 -7.95
CA ALA A 177 15.59 -4.09 -8.19
C ALA A 177 16.17 -5.17 -7.25
N LEU A 178 15.36 -6.19 -6.95
CA LEU A 178 15.79 -7.36 -6.20
C LEU A 178 15.86 -8.55 -7.16
N ARG A 179 17.06 -9.14 -7.24
CA ARG A 179 17.51 -10.27 -8.09
C ARG A 179 18.30 -9.90 -9.36
N ASN A 180 19.42 -9.18 -9.19
CA ASN A 180 20.57 -9.30 -10.10
C ASN A 180 21.91 -9.26 -9.34
N ARG A 181 21.92 -9.64 -8.07
CA ARG A 181 23.15 -9.88 -7.31
C ARG A 181 22.95 -11.10 -6.43
N ILE A 182 24.00 -11.91 -6.34
CA ILE A 182 24.08 -13.25 -5.74
C ILE A 182 23.56 -14.29 -6.76
N ILE A 183 24.40 -14.84 -7.65
CA ILE A 183 25.49 -15.78 -7.35
C ILE A 183 26.70 -15.49 -8.27
N TYR A 184 27.77 -14.94 -7.70
CA TYR A 184 29.16 -15.11 -8.15
C TYR A 184 30.04 -14.95 -6.91
N VAL A 185 30.32 -16.08 -6.25
CA VAL A 185 31.55 -16.35 -5.50
C VAL A 185 31.89 -17.80 -5.79
#